data_AF-A0A7V1Z5L8-F1
#
_entry.id   AF-A0A7V1Z5L8-F1
#
_cell.length_a   1.000
_cell.length_b   1.000
_cell.length_c   1.000
_cell.angle_alpha   90.00
_cell.angle_beta   90.00
_cell.angle_gamma   90.00
#
_symmetry.space_group_name_H-M   'P 1'
#
loop_
_entity.id
_entity.type
_entity.pdbx_description
1 polymer ?
#
loop_
_entity_poly.entity_id
_entity_poly.type
_entity_poly.pdbx_seq_one_letter_code
_entity_poly.pdbx_strand_id
1 'polypeptide(L)'
;MANYEDWRLMGQEKYLKGVALAYRPWKRPKPDWDHDHCEFCGAKFMEEPYPDTLQEGYCTLDEYYWICPECFRDFREMFGWTVVEEDAK
;
A
#
# COMPACT_ATOMS: atom_id res chain seq x y z
N MET A 1 5.38 12.11 14.60
CA MET A 1 6.86 11.93 14.65
C MET A 1 7.15 10.50 14.26
N ALA A 2 7.83 10.35 13.13
CA ALA A 2 8.29 9.09 12.58
C ALA A 2 9.22 8.36 13.57
N ASN A 3 8.80 7.19 14.08
CA ASN A 3 9.63 6.34 14.91
C ASN A 3 10.46 5.42 14.01
N TYR A 4 11.77 5.67 13.92
CA TYR A 4 12.68 4.87 13.09
C TYR A 4 12.95 3.46 13.66
N GLU A 5 12.40 3.15 14.84
CA GLU A 5 12.47 1.83 15.49
C GLU A 5 11.21 0.98 15.24
N ASP A 6 10.31 1.41 14.35
CA ASP A 6 9.10 0.65 14.02
C ASP A 6 9.46 -0.66 13.29
N TRP A 7 8.97 -1.79 13.81
CA TRP A 7 9.26 -3.13 13.28
C TRP A 7 8.80 -3.32 11.83
N ARG A 8 7.86 -2.50 11.34
CA ARG A 8 7.37 -2.52 9.96
C ARG A 8 8.41 -2.00 8.95
N LEU A 9 9.44 -1.28 9.42
CA LEU A 9 10.50 -0.71 8.58
C LEU A 9 11.64 -1.73 8.39
N MET A 10 11.75 -2.28 7.19
CA MET A 10 12.67 -3.37 6.83
C MET A 10 13.48 -3.09 5.55
N GLY A 11 13.60 -1.83 5.14
CA GLY A 11 14.36 -1.43 3.96
C GLY A 11 13.52 -0.91 2.79
N GLN A 12 12.21 -0.70 3.00
CA GLN A 12 11.29 -0.21 1.98
C GLN A 12 11.70 1.17 1.44
N GLU A 13 12.47 1.96 2.19
CA GLU A 13 12.96 3.28 1.77
C GLU A 13 13.80 3.22 0.49
N LYS A 14 14.33 2.05 0.13
CA LYS A 14 15.08 1.84 -1.11
C LYS A 14 14.22 1.95 -2.38
N TYR A 15 12.91 1.69 -2.27
CA TYR A 15 12.01 1.62 -3.42
C TYR A 15 10.70 2.39 -3.24
N LEU A 16 10.30 2.71 -2.01
CA LEU A 16 9.09 3.49 -1.73
C LEU A 16 9.38 4.95 -1.32
N LYS A 17 10.63 5.37 -1.13
CA LYS A 17 10.89 6.76 -0.72
C LYS A 17 10.66 7.75 -1.87
N GLY A 18 9.83 8.76 -1.62
CA GLY A 18 9.52 9.83 -2.56
C GLY A 18 8.64 9.41 -3.74
N VAL A 19 8.03 8.23 -3.69
CA VAL A 19 7.16 7.74 -4.77
C VAL A 19 5.78 8.39 -4.72
N ALA A 20 5.16 8.48 -5.89
CA ALA A 20 3.74 8.80 -6.02
C ALA A 20 2.90 7.53 -5.83
N LEU A 21 1.83 7.64 -5.05
CA LEU A 21 0.88 6.57 -4.80
C LEU A 21 -0.51 6.95 -5.30
N ALA A 22 -1.30 5.96 -5.71
CA ALA A 22 -2.71 6.11 -6.01
C ALA A 22 -3.54 5.35 -4.97
N TYR A 23 -4.69 5.88 -4.58
CA TYR A 23 -5.65 5.15 -3.76
C TYR A 23 -6.62 4.38 -4.66
N ARG A 24 -6.61 3.05 -4.61
CA ARG A 24 -7.34 2.20 -5.55
C ARG A 24 -8.02 1.02 -4.86
N PRO A 25 -9.16 0.54 -5.40
CA PRO A 25 -9.66 -0.78 -5.05
C PRO A 25 -8.68 -1.84 -5.56
N TRP A 26 -8.35 -2.81 -4.72
CA TRP A 26 -7.57 -3.96 -5.13
C TRP A 26 -8.41 -4.84 -6.04
N LYS A 27 -7.85 -5.20 -7.18
CA LYS A 27 -8.47 -6.12 -8.14
C LYS A 27 -7.47 -7.20 -8.46
N ARG A 28 -7.99 -8.41 -8.63
CA ARG A 28 -7.17 -9.56 -9.01
C ARG A 28 -6.44 -9.26 -10.33
N PRO A 29 -5.08 -9.17 -10.35
CA PRO A 29 -4.35 -8.83 -11.58
C PRO A 29 -4.35 -9.95 -12.61
N LYS A 30 -4.42 -11.21 -12.16
CA LYS A 30 -4.45 -12.42 -12.99
C LYS A 30 -5.18 -13.56 -12.27
N PRO A 31 -5.73 -14.56 -12.98
CA PRO A 31 -6.57 -15.60 -12.39
C PRO A 31 -5.97 -16.34 -11.19
N ASP A 32 -4.66 -16.60 -11.23
CA ASP A 32 -3.92 -17.34 -10.19
C ASP A 32 -3.29 -16.44 -9.10
N TRP A 33 -3.67 -15.16 -9.04
CA TRP A 33 -3.18 -14.22 -8.02
C TRP A 33 -4.29 -13.91 -7.04
N ASP A 34 -4.29 -14.58 -5.90
CA ASP A 34 -5.41 -14.57 -4.97
C ASP A 34 -5.36 -13.40 -3.98
N HIS A 35 -4.18 -12.84 -3.71
CA HIS A 35 -4.02 -11.68 -2.82
C HIS A 35 -2.67 -10.96 -3.00
N ASP A 36 -2.61 -9.72 -2.51
CA ASP A 36 -1.37 -8.99 -2.22
C ASP A 36 -1.22 -8.73 -0.73
N HIS A 37 -0.07 -8.22 -0.32
CA HIS A 37 0.20 -7.83 1.05
C HIS A 37 0.63 -6.37 1.14
N CYS A 38 0.31 -5.73 2.26
CA CYS A 38 0.90 -4.46 2.64
C CYS A 38 2.42 -4.64 2.82
N GLU A 39 3.22 -3.83 2.14
CA GLU A 39 4.69 -3.86 2.20
C GLU A 39 5.30 -3.58 3.59
N PHE A 40 4.47 -3.13 4.54
CA PHE A 40 4.88 -2.76 5.88
C PHE A 40 4.42 -3.76 6.94
N CYS A 41 3.10 -3.98 7.04
CA CYS A 41 2.52 -4.81 8.10
C CYS A 41 2.07 -6.20 7.64
N GLY A 42 2.09 -6.49 6.34
CA GLY A 42 1.60 -7.75 5.81
C GLY A 42 0.07 -7.90 5.81
N ALA A 43 -0.71 -6.83 6.04
CA ALA A 43 -2.16 -6.85 5.87
C ALA A 43 -2.53 -7.31 4.45
N LYS A 44 -3.52 -8.19 4.32
CA LYS A 44 -3.86 -8.82 3.03
C LYS A 44 -4.81 -7.96 2.23
N PHE A 45 -4.52 -7.82 0.94
CA PHE A 45 -5.41 -7.23 -0.05
C PHE A 45 -6.02 -8.31 -0.91
N MET A 46 -7.35 -8.31 -1.04
CA MET A 46 -8.06 -9.27 -1.87
C MET A 46 -9.43 -8.74 -2.26
N GLU A 47 -9.89 -9.20 -3.42
CA GLU A 47 -11.12 -8.72 -4.07
C GLU A 47 -12.36 -9.21 -3.33
N GLU A 48 -12.35 -10.46 -2.88
CA GLU A 48 -13.43 -11.01 -2.07
C GLU A 48 -13.27 -10.58 -0.61
N PRO A 49 -14.33 -10.11 0.05
CA PRO A 49 -14.27 -9.72 1.45
C PRO A 49 -14.22 -10.95 2.36
N TYR A 50 -13.09 -11.14 3.04
CA TYR A 50 -12.88 -12.12 4.10
C TYR A 50 -12.46 -11.43 5.40
N PRO A 51 -12.57 -12.11 6.57
CA PRO A 51 -12.09 -11.56 7.83
C PRO A 51 -10.61 -11.14 7.72
N ASP A 52 -10.30 -9.95 8.25
CA ASP A 52 -8.95 -9.38 8.30
C ASP A 52 -8.29 -9.11 6.94
N THR A 53 -9.12 -8.78 5.92
CA THR A 53 -8.66 -8.45 4.57
C THR A 53 -9.12 -7.06 4.13
N LEU A 54 -8.33 -6.42 3.28
CA LEU A 54 -8.58 -5.09 2.74
C LEU A 54 -8.94 -5.21 1.25
N GLN A 55 -9.91 -4.41 0.82
CA GLN A 55 -10.35 -4.36 -0.58
C GLN A 55 -9.82 -3.12 -1.30
N GLU A 56 -9.18 -2.20 -0.59
CA GLU A 56 -8.69 -0.93 -1.10
C GLU A 56 -7.52 -0.43 -0.27
N GLY A 57 -6.61 0.30 -0.92
CA GLY A 57 -5.42 0.85 -0.28
C GLY A 57 -4.64 1.74 -1.23
N TYR A 58 -3.46 2.14 -0.77
CA TYR A 58 -2.53 2.90 -1.59
C TYR A 58 -1.61 1.95 -2.32
N CYS A 59 -1.37 2.19 -3.60
CA CYS A 59 -0.42 1.42 -4.38
C CYS A 59 0.49 2.32 -5.20
N THR A 60 1.65 1.80 -5.63
CA THR A 60 2.42 2.43 -6.70
C THR A 60 1.58 2.49 -7.98
N LEU A 61 1.92 3.39 -8.90
CA LEU A 61 1.10 3.61 -10.11
C LEU A 61 0.99 2.38 -11.02
N ASP A 62 1.97 1.49 -10.95
CA ASP A 62 2.02 0.18 -11.61
C ASP A 62 1.34 -0.94 -10.80
N GLU A 63 0.74 -0.61 -9.65
CA GLU A 63 0.01 -1.53 -8.76
C GLU A 63 0.86 -2.66 -8.19
N TYR A 64 2.20 -2.50 -8.21
CA TYR A 64 3.14 -3.53 -7.79
C TYR A 64 3.31 -3.59 -6.27
N TYR A 65 3.39 -2.44 -5.59
CA TYR A 65 3.50 -2.37 -4.14
C TYR A 65 2.22 -1.81 -3.53
N TRP A 66 1.68 -2.51 -2.54
CA TRP A 66 0.47 -2.12 -1.83
C TRP A 66 0.76 -1.71 -0.39
N ILE A 67 0.02 -0.72 0.10
CA ILE A 67 0.18 -0.09 1.39
C ILE A 67 -1.21 0.13 1.99
N CYS A 68 -1.47 -0.45 3.16
CA CYS A 68 -2.76 -0.28 3.82
C CYS A 68 -2.95 1.17 4.29
N PRO A 69 -4.20 1.64 4.45
CA PRO A 69 -4.47 3.01 4.87
C PRO A 69 -3.77 3.41 6.18
N GLU A 70 -3.62 2.46 7.11
CA GLU A 70 -2.91 2.67 8.37
C GLU A 70 -1.41 2.92 8.15
N CYS A 71 -0.72 2.04 7.43
CA CYS A 71 0.71 2.21 7.14
C CYS A 71 0.97 3.44 6.27
N PHE A 72 0.06 3.77 5.36
CA PHE A 72 0.13 5.01 4.61
C PHE A 72 0.14 6.21 5.57
N ARG A 73 -0.84 6.30 6.47
CA ARG A 73 -0.94 7.40 7.44
C ARG A 73 0.31 7.50 8.33
N ASP A 74 0.82 6.37 8.79
CA ASP A 74 1.95 6.34 9.73
C ASP A 74 3.28 6.73 9.07
N PHE A 75 3.48 6.36 7.81
CA PHE A 75 4.76 6.52 7.11
C PHE A 75 4.78 7.60 6.03
N ARG A 76 3.64 8.22 5.69
CA ARG A 76 3.53 9.24 4.63
C ARG A 76 4.58 10.34 4.74
N GLU A 77 4.73 10.94 5.93
CA GLU A 77 5.68 12.03 6.13
C GLU A 77 7.13 11.53 6.05
N MET A 78 7.42 10.37 6.62
CA MET A 78 8.77 9.77 6.61
C MET A 78 9.24 9.42 5.20
N PHE A 79 8.35 8.84 4.39
CA PHE A 79 8.65 8.42 3.03
C PHE A 79 8.47 9.56 2.02
N GLY A 80 7.82 10.66 2.40
CA GLY A 80 7.54 11.78 1.50
C GLY A 80 6.58 11.40 0.38
N TRP A 81 5.60 10.54 0.64
CA TRP A 81 4.63 10.10 -0.36
C TRP A 81 3.69 11.23 -0.79
N THR A 82 3.47 11.30 -2.09
CA THR A 82 2.41 12.10 -2.70
C THR A 82 1.29 11.19 -3.18
N VAL A 83 0.05 11.70 -3.12
CA VAL A 83 -1.12 10.98 -3.65
C VAL A 83 -1.49 11.64 -4.96
N VAL A 84 -1.56 10.84 -6.02
CA VAL A 84 -2.18 11.30 -7.27
C VAL A 84 -3.67 11.06 -7.18
N GLU A 85 -4.45 12.10 -7.43
CA GLU A 85 -5.88 11.94 -7.65
C GLU A 85 -6.05 11.42 -9.07
N GLU A 86 -6.52 10.18 -9.23
CA GLU A 86 -7.04 9.76 -10.52
C GLU A 86 -8.45 10.30 -10.63
N ASP A 87 -8.60 11.32 -11.47
CA ASP A 87 -9.88 11.89 -11.87
C ASP A 87 -10.79 10.72 -12.29
N ALA A 88 -11.83 10.49 -11.49
CA ALA A 88 -12.79 9.43 -11.71
C ALA A 88 -13.47 9.64 -13.07
N LYS A 89 -12.95 8.98 -14.11
CA LYS A 89 -13.56 8.94 -15.44
C LYS A 89 -14.67 7.91 -15.53
#